data_AF-A0A537V195-F1
#
_entry.id   AF-A0A537V195-F1
#
_cell.length_a   1.000
_cell.length_b   1.000
_cell.length_c   1.000
_cell.angle_alpha   90.00
_cell.angle_beta   90.00
_cell.angle_gamma   90.00
#
_symmetry.space_group_name_H-M   'P 1'
#
loop_
_entity.id
_entity.type
_entity.pdbx_description
1 polymer ?
#
loop_
_entity_poly.entity_id
_entity_poly.type
_entity_poly.pdbx_seq_one_letter_code
_entity_poly.pdbx_strand_id
1 'polypeptide(L)'
;MGLALRPTGLNPPADKDRSDYTLFSGEFAVGRIYEERGAPADVQWFWAITGIFGTPADMRMDGHAPTLESAQAQLGESWRKWLAWAKLAEIEG
;
A
#
# COMPACT_ATOMS: atom_id res chain seq x y z
N MET A 1 10.33 -7.99 -4.73
CA MET A 1 9.84 -6.60 -4.61
C MET A 1 9.17 -6.30 -5.94
N GLY A 2 7.83 -6.23 -6.00
CA GLY A 2 7.09 -6.15 -7.28
C GLY A 2 6.07 -5.03 -7.41
N LEU A 3 5.81 -4.29 -6.32
CA LEU A 3 4.83 -3.21 -6.34
C LEU A 3 5.49 -1.88 -6.69
N ALA A 4 5.00 -1.25 -7.76
CA ALA A 4 5.39 0.09 -8.17
C ALA A 4 4.51 1.15 -7.49
N LEU A 5 5.13 2.26 -7.07
CA LEU A 5 4.42 3.42 -6.53
C LEU A 5 4.26 4.46 -7.64
N ARG A 6 3.01 4.89 -7.88
CA ARG A 6 2.70 5.95 -8.83
C ARG A 6 1.94 7.06 -8.09
N PRO A 7 2.32 8.35 -8.20
CA PRO A 7 1.58 9.44 -7.57
C PRO A 7 0.11 9.42 -7.97
N THR A 8 -0.80 9.56 -7.00
CA THR A 8 -2.24 9.46 -7.28
C THR A 8 -2.80 10.68 -8.00
N GLY A 9 -2.27 11.88 -7.69
CA GLY A 9 -2.90 13.14 -8.06
C GLY A 9 -4.26 13.41 -7.39
N LEU A 10 -4.64 12.61 -6.38
CA LEU A 10 -5.95 12.68 -5.71
C LEU A 10 -5.96 13.63 -4.50
N ASN A 11 -4.79 14.14 -4.09
CA ASN A 11 -4.72 15.01 -2.92
C ASN A 11 -5.44 16.34 -3.16
N PRO A 12 -6.27 16.80 -2.20
CA PRO A 12 -6.84 18.13 -2.27
C PRO A 12 -5.72 19.19 -2.19
N PRO A 13 -5.96 20.44 -2.63
CA PRO A 13 -4.94 21.50 -2.58
C PRO A 13 -4.35 21.73 -1.18
N ALA A 14 -5.13 21.47 -0.13
CA ALA A 14 -4.68 21.59 1.26
C ALA A 14 -3.62 20.56 1.67
N ASP A 15 -3.47 19.48 0.90
CA ASP A 15 -2.58 18.35 1.15
C ASP A 15 -1.61 18.13 -0.03
N LYS A 16 -1.37 19.16 -0.85
CA LYS A 16 -0.52 19.09 -2.05
C LYS A 16 0.93 18.67 -1.77
N ASP A 17 1.43 18.99 -0.58
CA ASP A 17 2.82 18.74 -0.18
C ASP A 17 2.98 17.36 0.48
N ARG A 18 1.86 16.63 0.66
CA ARG A 18 1.85 15.28 1.24
C ARG A 18 2.03 14.24 0.15
N SER A 19 2.79 13.23 0.49
CA SER A 19 3.04 12.10 -0.37
C SER A 19 1.81 11.19 -0.40
N ASP A 20 1.42 10.78 -1.61
CA ASP A 20 0.29 9.90 -1.84
C ASP A 20 0.47 9.12 -3.14
N TYR A 21 0.46 7.80 -3.02
CA TYR A 21 0.76 6.89 -4.13
C TYR A 21 -0.29 5.78 -4.25
N THR A 22 -0.65 5.48 -5.49
CA THR A 22 -1.32 4.22 -5.84
C THR A 22 -0.25 3.15 -6.05
N LEU A 23 -0.53 1.96 -5.55
CA LEU A 23 0.34 0.79 -5.63
C LEU A 23 -0.08 -0.09 -6.80
N PHE A 24 0.89 -0.54 -7.58
CA PHE A 24 0.66 -1.31 -8.79
C PHE A 24 1.46 -2.61 -8.81
N SER A 25 0.80 -3.73 -9.08
CA SER A 25 1.44 -4.99 -9.52
C SER A 25 1.31 -5.06 -11.04
N GLY A 26 2.39 -4.80 -11.77
CA GLY A 26 2.31 -4.52 -13.21
C GLY A 26 1.41 -3.31 -13.46
N GLU A 27 0.28 -3.49 -14.17
CA GLU A 27 -0.73 -2.45 -14.41
C GLU A 27 -1.96 -2.55 -13.48
N PHE A 28 -1.99 -3.53 -12.59
CA PHE A 28 -3.10 -3.71 -11.67
C PHE A 28 -2.95 -2.83 -10.42
N ALA A 29 -3.90 -1.92 -10.20
CA ALA A 29 -3.94 -1.08 -9.00
C ALA A 29 -4.34 -1.93 -7.78
N VAL A 30 -3.37 -2.20 -6.90
CA VAL A 30 -3.51 -3.04 -5.72
C VAL A 30 -4.06 -2.25 -4.53
N GLY A 31 -3.67 -0.99 -4.39
CA GLY A 31 -3.94 -0.24 -3.17
C GLY A 31 -3.38 1.17 -3.17
N ARG A 32 -3.25 1.76 -1.99
CA ARG A 32 -2.75 3.13 -1.79
C ARG A 32 -1.85 3.21 -0.56
N ILE A 33 -0.89 4.13 -0.59
CA ILE A 33 0.00 4.46 0.52
C ILE A 33 0.21 5.98 0.58
N TYR A 34 -0.04 6.60 1.73
CA TYR A 34 -0.02 8.06 1.86
C TYR A 34 0.31 8.55 3.27
N GLU A 35 0.70 9.82 3.36
CA GLU A 35 0.91 10.51 4.63
C GLU A 35 -0.40 11.03 5.23
N GLU A 36 -0.77 10.53 6.40
CA GLU A 36 -2.00 10.91 7.07
C GLU A 36 -1.89 12.27 7.79
N ARG A 37 -2.94 13.09 7.67
CA ARG A 37 -2.93 14.45 8.21
C ARG A 37 -3.15 14.47 9.71
N GLY A 38 -2.18 15.08 10.41
CA GLY A 38 -2.23 15.18 11.87
C GLY A 38 -1.88 13.89 12.60
N ALA A 39 -1.49 12.84 11.86
CA ALA A 39 -1.03 11.59 12.46
C ALA A 39 0.29 11.83 13.23
N PRO A 40 0.44 11.23 14.42
CA PRO A 40 1.72 11.14 15.12
C PRO A 40 2.80 10.49 14.24
N ALA A 41 4.06 10.85 14.49
CA ALA A 41 5.20 10.41 13.67
C ALA A 41 5.40 8.89 13.63
N ASP A 42 4.93 8.16 14.65
CA ASP A 42 4.98 6.70 14.73
C ASP A 42 3.96 5.99 13.83
N VAL A 43 2.94 6.72 13.34
CA VAL A 43 1.84 6.20 12.50
C VAL A 43 1.55 7.04 11.26
N GLN A 44 2.51 7.90 10.87
CA GLN A 44 2.35 8.91 9.82
C GLN A 44 1.95 8.33 8.44
N TRP A 45 2.43 7.13 8.11
CA TRP A 45 2.18 6.50 6.81
C TRP A 45 1.08 5.47 6.93
N PHE A 46 -0.04 5.73 6.28
CA PHE A 46 -1.10 4.75 6.12
C PHE A 46 -0.92 3.98 4.81
N TRP A 47 -1.22 2.69 4.83
CA TRP A 47 -1.28 1.85 3.64
C TRP A 47 -2.53 0.99 3.67
N ALA A 48 -3.11 0.71 2.51
CA ALA A 48 -4.21 -0.23 2.36
C ALA A 48 -4.16 -0.95 1.00
N ILE A 49 -4.56 -2.22 1.00
CA ILE A 49 -4.81 -3.03 -0.19
C ILE A 49 -6.32 -3.00 -0.45
N THR A 50 -6.72 -2.42 -1.58
CA THR A 50 -8.14 -2.17 -1.91
C THR A 50 -8.57 -2.82 -3.23
N GLY A 51 -7.64 -3.32 -4.03
CA GLY A 51 -7.92 -3.86 -5.37
C GLY A 51 -8.42 -5.30 -5.40
N ILE A 52 -8.36 -6.03 -4.29
CA ILE A 52 -8.64 -7.48 -4.24
C ILE A 52 -9.86 -7.80 -3.37
N PHE A 53 -10.54 -8.89 -3.70
CA PHE A 53 -11.65 -9.45 -2.92
C PHE A 53 -11.27 -10.83 -2.37
N GLY A 54 -11.57 -11.07 -1.09
CA GLY A 54 -11.24 -12.32 -0.40
C GLY A 54 -9.78 -12.36 0.08
N THR A 55 -9.61 -12.69 1.37
CA THR A 55 -8.30 -12.69 2.04
C THR A 55 -8.20 -13.91 2.97
N PRO A 56 -6.99 -14.42 3.24
CA PRO A 56 -6.79 -15.32 4.37
C PRO A 56 -7.09 -14.60 5.69
N ALA A 57 -7.62 -15.32 6.67
CA ALA A 57 -8.14 -14.76 7.92
C ALA A 57 -7.09 -14.00 8.76
N ASP A 58 -5.82 -14.28 8.55
CA ASP A 58 -4.69 -13.75 9.31
C ASP A 58 -3.87 -12.71 8.52
N MET A 59 -4.38 -12.23 7.38
CA MET A 59 -3.75 -11.17 6.60
C MET A 59 -4.36 -9.80 6.94
N ARG A 60 -3.48 -8.81 7.12
CA ARG A 60 -3.89 -7.41 7.24
C ARG A 60 -4.13 -6.82 5.85
N MET A 61 -5.21 -6.05 5.74
CA MET A 61 -5.51 -5.28 4.53
C MET A 61 -5.03 -3.84 4.61
N ASP A 62 -4.71 -3.37 5.81
CA ASP A 62 -4.25 -2.03 6.08
C ASP A 62 -3.31 -1.98 7.29
N GLY A 63 -2.62 -0.85 7.41
CA GLY A 63 -1.77 -0.56 8.55
C GLY A 63 -1.20 0.84 8.53
N HIS A 64 -0.50 1.14 9.63
CA HIS A 64 0.25 2.37 9.80
C HIS A 64 1.72 2.07 10.07
N ALA A 65 2.59 2.98 9.65
CA ALA A 65 4.01 2.90 9.93
C ALA A 65 4.64 4.30 10.09
N PRO A 66 5.81 4.39 10.73
CA PRO A 66 6.49 5.67 10.91
C PRO A 66 7.12 6.22 9.63
N THR A 67 7.44 5.35 8.66
CA THR A 67 8.14 5.73 7.43
C THR A 67 7.51 5.06 6.21
N LEU A 68 7.69 5.69 5.04
CA LEU A 68 7.28 5.12 3.75
C LEU A 68 7.86 3.72 3.55
N GLU A 69 9.14 3.55 3.84
CA GLU A 69 9.84 2.26 3.71
C GLU A 69 9.20 1.18 4.63
N SER A 70 8.89 1.54 5.88
CA SER A 70 8.24 0.61 6.81
C SER A 70 6.83 0.24 6.36
N ALA A 71 6.06 1.21 5.85
CA ALA A 71 4.73 0.95 5.30
C ALA A 71 4.80 0.09 4.02
N GLN A 72 5.76 0.34 3.12
CA GLN A 72 6.02 -0.51 1.96
C GLN A 72 6.41 -1.94 2.36
N ALA A 73 7.20 -2.11 3.41
CA ALA A 73 7.60 -3.42 3.91
C ALA A 73 6.41 -4.21 4.46
N GLN A 74 5.60 -3.60 5.34
CA GLN A 74 4.38 -4.20 5.89
C GLN A 74 3.38 -4.58 4.79
N LEU A 75 3.16 -3.67 3.85
CA LEU A 75 2.27 -3.91 2.72
C LEU A 75 2.80 -5.02 1.83
N GLY A 76 4.09 -5.00 1.50
CA GLY A 76 4.73 -6.03 0.69
C GLY A 76 4.65 -7.41 1.31
N GLU A 77 4.72 -7.52 2.64
CA GLU A 77 4.47 -8.76 3.37
C GLU A 77 3.02 -9.24 3.19
N SER A 78 2.06 -8.34 3.40
CA SER A 78 0.63 -8.67 3.24
C SER A 78 0.31 -9.08 1.80
N TRP A 79 0.88 -8.38 0.81
CA TRP A 79 0.72 -8.71 -0.60
C TRP A 79 1.28 -10.10 -0.95
N ARG A 80 2.50 -10.42 -0.49
CA ARG A 80 3.10 -11.75 -0.70
C ARG A 80 2.25 -12.86 -0.06
N LYS A 81 1.69 -12.60 1.12
CA LYS A 81 0.79 -13.53 1.81
C LYS A 81 -0.48 -13.77 1.00
N TRP A 82 -1.05 -12.73 0.41
CA TRP A 82 -2.20 -12.86 -0.47
C TRP A 82 -1.90 -13.68 -1.72
N LEU A 83 -0.81 -13.37 -2.43
CA LEU A 83 -0.38 -14.11 -3.63
C LEU A 83 -0.22 -15.60 -3.32
N ALA A 84 0.46 -15.93 -2.23
CA ALA A 84 0.64 -17.31 -1.79
C ALA A 84 -0.69 -18.02 -1.51
N TRP A 85 -1.63 -17.35 -0.81
CA TRP A 85 -2.96 -17.91 -0.54
C TRP A 85 -3.77 -18.12 -1.82
N ALA A 86 -3.73 -17.15 -2.73
CA ALA A 86 -4.42 -17.19 -4.02
C ALA A 86 -3.76 -18.15 -5.03
N LYS A 87 -2.59 -18.72 -4.70
CA LYS A 87 -1.74 -19.52 -5.60
C LYS A 87 -1.35 -18.76 -6.87
N LEU A 88 -1.08 -17.46 -6.72
CA LEU A 88 -0.63 -16.57 -7.76
C LEU A 88 0.85 -16.22 -7.57
N ALA A 89 1.48 -15.73 -8.62
CA ALA A 89 2.84 -15.20 -8.59
C ALA A 89 2.83 -13.76 -9.09
N GLU A 90 3.74 -12.95 -8.54
CA GLU A 90 3.99 -11.61 -9.05
C GLU A 90 4.69 -11.70 -10.41
N ILE A 91 4.27 -10.87 -11.36
CA ILE A 91 5.00 -10.70 -12.61
C ILE A 91 6.09 -9.66 -12.35
N GLU A 92 7.35 -10.05 -12.51
CA GLU A 92 8.45 -9.08 -12.52
C GLU A 92 8.28 -8.18 -13.75
N GLY A 93 8.20 -6.87 -13.50
CA GLY A 93 8.16 -5.84 -14.54
C GLY A 93 9.52 -5.56 -15.15
#